data_AF-A0A3B1DSM6-F1
#
_entry.id   AF-A0A3B1DSM6-F1
#
_cell.length_a   1.000
_cell.length_b   1.000
_cell.length_c   1.000
_cell.angle_alpha   90.00
_cell.angle_beta   90.00
_cell.angle_gamma   90.00
#
_symmetry.space_group_name_H-M   'P 1'
#
loop_
_entity.id
_entity.type
_entity.pdbx_description
1 polymer ?
#
loop_
_entity_poly.entity_id
_entity_poly.type
_entity_poly.pdbx_seq_one_letter_code
_entity_poly.pdbx_strand_id
1 'polypeptide(L)'
;MSSHVLRPLWVVIGVVALILVARYLVVPSDFGIQERGFMYGYHRKSNEADWKAFKVKYQTRKYCKDCHSDKYGSIMSSKHKIIQCENCHGPAIDHPEDPAKLVVNKSRSLCIRCHAQLLYPRTQRAKIKGINPEEHNAGLECSMCHNPHKPDMEGW
;
A
#
# COMPACT_ATOMS: atom_id res chain seq x y z
N MET A 1 54.95 -23.46 -0.91
CA MET A 1 53.83 -22.83 -1.65
C MET A 1 54.09 -21.34 -1.72
N SER A 2 54.03 -20.74 -2.92
CA SER A 2 54.38 -19.34 -3.11
C SER A 2 53.39 -18.39 -2.41
N SER A 3 53.90 -17.28 -1.85
CA SER A 3 53.14 -16.27 -1.11
C SER A 3 51.95 -15.67 -1.88
N HIS A 4 51.98 -15.77 -3.20
CA HIS A 4 51.03 -15.22 -4.15
C HIS A 4 49.73 -16.05 -4.20
N VAL A 5 49.77 -17.31 -3.77
CA VAL A 5 48.60 -18.19 -3.63
C VAL A 5 48.03 -18.13 -2.21
N LEU A 6 48.87 -17.95 -1.20
CA LEU A 6 48.45 -17.92 0.22
C LEU A 6 47.75 -16.61 0.61
N ARG A 7 48.15 -15.46 0.05
CA ARG A 7 47.51 -14.16 0.31
C ARG A 7 46.03 -14.11 -0.08
N PRO A 8 45.63 -14.47 -1.32
CA PRO A 8 44.21 -14.48 -1.69
C PRO A 8 43.42 -15.53 -0.90
N LEU A 9 44.02 -16.67 -0.54
CA LEU A 9 43.37 -17.68 0.30
C LEU A 9 42.96 -17.12 1.67
N TRP A 10 43.87 -16.40 2.36
CA TRP A 10 43.55 -15.79 3.65
C TRP A 10 42.46 -14.71 3.57
N VAL A 11 42.43 -13.95 2.48
CA VAL A 11 41.36 -12.97 2.23
C VAL A 11 40.02 -13.68 2.09
N VAL A 12 39.95 -14.75 1.29
CA VAL A 12 38.72 -15.53 1.12
C VAL A 12 38.25 -16.13 2.45
N ILE A 13 39.16 -16.72 3.23
CA ILE A 13 38.83 -17.26 4.56
C ILE A 13 38.30 -16.15 5.48
N GLY A 14 38.94 -14.98 5.50
CA GLY A 14 38.50 -13.84 6.29
C GLY A 14 37.09 -13.37 5.90
N VAL A 15 36.79 -13.30 4.60
CA VAL A 15 35.46 -12.94 4.09
C VAL A 15 34.41 -14.00 4.49
N VAL A 16 34.72 -15.28 4.33
CA VAL A 16 33.81 -16.37 4.73
C VAL A 16 33.54 -16.33 6.24
N ALA A 17 34.57 -16.18 7.06
CA ALA A 17 34.43 -16.06 8.51
C ALA A 17 33.56 -14.86 8.89
N LEU A 18 33.78 -13.70 8.26
CA LEU A 18 32.98 -12.50 8.48
C LEU A 18 31.50 -12.74 8.12
N ILE A 19 31.23 -13.39 6.99
CA ILE A 19 29.86 -13.74 6.57
C ILE A 19 29.19 -14.67 7.60
N LEU A 20 29.92 -15.68 8.09
CA LEU A 20 29.37 -16.63 9.07
C LEU A 20 29.07 -15.96 10.42
N VAL A 21 29.95 -15.06 10.88
CA VAL A 21 29.71 -14.25 12.10
C VAL A 21 28.52 -13.32 11.90
N ALA A 22 28.45 -12.59 10.78
CA ALA A 22 27.33 -11.72 10.48
C ALA A 22 26.00 -12.51 10.42
N ARG A 23 26.01 -13.70 9.80
CA ARG A 23 24.85 -14.59 9.76
C ARG A 23 24.42 -15.02 11.16
N TYR A 24 25.36 -15.40 12.02
CA TYR A 24 25.07 -15.80 13.41
C TYR A 24 24.42 -14.67 14.22
N LEU A 25 24.81 -13.42 13.99
CA LEU A 25 24.28 -12.26 14.72
C LEU A 25 22.93 -11.76 14.19
N VAL A 26 22.71 -11.84 12.87
CA VAL A 26 21.54 -11.21 12.22
C VAL A 26 20.40 -12.19 11.98
N VAL A 27 20.68 -13.47 11.74
CA VAL A 27 19.64 -14.46 11.40
C VAL A 27 19.01 -15.03 12.68
N PRO A 28 17.70 -14.86 12.88
CA PRO A 28 16.99 -15.42 14.04
C PRO A 28 17.10 -16.94 14.11
N SER A 29 17.16 -17.49 15.32
CA SER A 29 17.37 -18.93 15.56
C SER A 29 16.25 -19.83 15.01
N ASP A 30 15.06 -19.26 14.79
CA ASP A 30 13.87 -19.91 14.27
C ASP A 30 13.64 -19.68 12.77
N PHE A 31 14.61 -19.07 12.08
CA PHE A 31 14.60 -18.93 10.62
C PHE A 31 15.07 -20.22 9.95
N GLY A 32 14.20 -20.84 9.17
CA GLY A 32 14.53 -22.11 8.50
C GLY A 32 13.37 -22.76 7.78
N ILE A 33 13.58 -24.02 7.38
CA ILE A 33 12.55 -24.88 6.80
C ILE A 33 11.71 -25.45 7.95
N GLN A 34 10.41 -25.22 7.90
CA GLN A 34 9.47 -25.67 8.93
C GLN A 34 8.82 -27.02 8.57
N GLU A 35 7.95 -27.52 9.45
CA GLU A 35 7.39 -28.88 9.45
C GLU A 35 6.67 -29.30 8.15
N ARG A 36 6.16 -28.37 7.34
CA ARG A 36 5.40 -28.67 6.10
C ARG A 36 6.23 -28.76 4.81
N GLY A 37 7.55 -28.85 4.92
CA GLY A 37 8.46 -29.00 3.77
C GLY A 37 8.63 -27.72 2.94
N PHE A 38 9.22 -27.83 1.75
CA PHE A 38 9.63 -26.68 0.92
C PHE A 38 8.48 -25.76 0.46
N MET A 39 7.21 -26.21 0.56
CA MET A 39 6.04 -25.45 0.10
C MET A 39 5.76 -24.19 0.94
N TYR A 40 6.15 -24.19 2.22
CA TYR A 40 6.12 -23.02 3.11
C TYR A 40 7.50 -22.88 3.78
N GLY A 41 8.56 -22.96 2.96
CA GLY A 41 9.97 -23.02 3.36
C GLY A 41 10.53 -21.75 4.00
N TYR A 42 11.87 -21.61 3.97
CA TYR A 42 12.70 -20.60 4.65
C TYR A 42 11.97 -19.32 5.12
N HIS A 43 11.50 -19.35 6.36
CA HIS A 43 10.95 -18.20 7.04
C HIS A 43 11.19 -18.29 8.55
N ARG A 44 10.98 -17.16 9.23
CA ARG A 44 11.06 -17.05 10.69
C ARG A 44 9.76 -17.54 11.31
N LYS A 45 9.77 -18.66 12.05
CA LYS A 45 8.56 -19.27 12.63
C LYS A 45 7.77 -18.32 13.53
N SER A 46 8.46 -17.56 14.38
CA SER A 46 7.88 -16.57 15.30
C SER A 46 7.17 -15.41 14.60
N ASN A 47 7.48 -15.15 13.33
CA ASN A 47 6.79 -14.14 12.54
C ASN A 47 5.29 -14.43 12.40
N GLU A 48 4.88 -15.70 12.43
CA GLU A 48 3.46 -16.05 12.39
C GLU A 48 2.70 -15.50 13.60
N ALA A 49 3.29 -15.58 14.80
CA ALA A 49 2.70 -15.03 16.01
C ALA A 49 2.67 -13.51 15.95
N ASP A 50 3.73 -12.88 15.44
CA ASP A 50 3.78 -11.43 15.26
C ASP A 50 2.67 -10.93 14.33
N TRP A 51 2.43 -11.62 13.21
CA TRP A 51 1.33 -11.27 12.30
C TRP A 51 -0.05 -11.54 12.88
N LYS A 52 -0.21 -12.57 13.72
CA LYS A 52 -1.46 -12.82 14.46
C LYS A 52 -1.73 -11.72 15.49
N ALA A 53 -0.68 -11.19 16.12
CA ALA A 53 -0.77 -10.08 17.06
C ALA A 53 -0.86 -8.70 16.37
N PHE A 54 -0.58 -8.63 15.07
CA PHE A 54 -0.62 -7.38 14.33
C PHE A 54 -2.05 -6.86 14.20
N LYS A 55 -2.29 -5.70 14.80
CA LYS A 55 -3.59 -5.03 14.71
C LYS A 55 -3.87 -4.56 13.29
N VAL A 56 -4.97 -5.06 12.71
CA VAL A 56 -5.39 -4.71 11.35
C VAL A 56 -5.72 -3.22 11.29
N LYS A 57 -4.99 -2.50 10.42
CA LYS A 57 -5.17 -1.06 10.27
C LYS A 57 -6.27 -0.68 9.28
N TYR A 58 -6.38 -1.45 8.20
CA TYR A 58 -7.34 -1.19 7.12
C TYR A 58 -8.52 -2.13 7.23
N GLN A 59 -9.71 -1.58 7.43
CA GLN A 59 -10.94 -2.34 7.72
C GLN A 59 -11.85 -2.51 6.49
N THR A 60 -11.47 -1.93 5.36
CA THR A 60 -12.20 -1.91 4.08
C THR A 60 -13.54 -1.17 4.14
N ARG A 61 -14.19 -1.01 2.98
CA ARG A 61 -15.54 -0.43 2.91
C ARG A 61 -16.59 -1.18 3.73
N LYS A 62 -16.37 -2.47 4.03
CA LYS A 62 -17.33 -3.30 4.77
C LYS A 62 -17.52 -2.77 6.20
N TYR A 63 -16.46 -2.27 6.82
CA TYR A 63 -16.52 -1.64 8.15
C TYR A 63 -17.29 -0.32 8.12
N CYS A 64 -17.15 0.44 7.05
CA CYS A 64 -17.71 1.79 6.95
C CYS A 64 -19.24 1.79 6.73
N LYS A 65 -19.77 0.77 6.05
CA LYS A 65 -21.12 0.81 5.46
C LYS A 65 -22.26 0.91 6.48
N ASP A 66 -22.07 0.38 7.68
CA ASP A 66 -23.16 0.26 8.66
C ASP A 66 -23.42 1.60 9.38
N CYS A 67 -22.37 2.41 9.61
CA CYS A 67 -22.49 3.77 10.17
C CYS A 67 -22.58 4.87 9.10
N HIS A 68 -22.05 4.64 7.89
CA HIS A 68 -22.06 5.60 6.78
C HIS A 68 -22.86 5.10 5.57
N SER A 69 -24.05 4.55 5.82
CA SER A 69 -24.93 3.93 4.82
C SER A 69 -25.21 4.82 3.61
N ASP A 70 -25.46 6.11 3.83
CA ASP A 70 -25.82 7.05 2.77
C ASP A 70 -24.65 7.31 1.82
N LYS A 71 -23.44 7.50 2.38
CA LYS A 71 -22.22 7.71 1.59
C LYS A 71 -21.80 6.41 0.90
N TYR A 72 -21.97 5.28 1.56
CA TYR A 72 -21.76 3.95 0.98
C TYR A 72 -22.69 3.72 -0.21
N GLY A 73 -24.01 3.93 -0.06
CA GLY A 73 -24.97 3.78 -1.14
C GLY A 73 -24.65 4.71 -2.31
N SER A 74 -24.31 5.96 -2.01
CA SER A 74 -23.90 6.97 -3.00
C SER A 74 -22.69 6.52 -3.83
N ILE A 75 -21.58 6.13 -3.18
CA ILE A 75 -20.36 5.75 -3.90
C ILE A 75 -20.54 4.43 -4.66
N MET A 76 -21.30 3.48 -4.11
CA MET A 76 -21.55 2.19 -4.73
C MET A 76 -22.39 2.28 -6.01
N SER A 77 -23.22 3.33 -6.12
CA SER A 77 -23.97 3.67 -7.33
C SER A 77 -23.16 4.45 -8.36
N SER A 78 -21.89 4.77 -8.07
CA SER A 78 -21.04 5.59 -8.94
C SER A 78 -19.90 4.81 -9.60
N LYS A 79 -19.18 5.45 -10.54
CA LYS A 79 -17.94 4.89 -11.11
C LYS A 79 -16.83 4.66 -10.08
N HIS A 80 -16.84 5.36 -8.95
CA HIS A 80 -15.86 5.18 -7.89
C HIS A 80 -16.12 3.94 -6.99
N LYS A 81 -17.16 3.15 -7.24
CA LYS A 81 -17.48 1.93 -6.46
C LYS A 81 -16.34 0.90 -6.36
N ILE A 82 -15.33 0.95 -7.23
CA ILE A 82 -14.17 0.05 -7.19
C ILE A 82 -13.13 0.49 -6.14
N ILE A 83 -13.18 1.75 -5.72
CA ILE A 83 -12.23 2.37 -4.80
C ILE A 83 -12.68 2.11 -3.36
N GLN A 84 -11.75 1.73 -2.48
CA GLN A 84 -12.05 1.58 -1.05
C GLN A 84 -12.13 2.95 -0.38
N CYS A 85 -13.00 3.10 0.64
CA CYS A 85 -13.16 4.35 1.40
C CYS A 85 -11.80 4.88 1.90
N GLU A 86 -10.98 3.96 2.40
CA GLU A 86 -9.67 4.23 3.02
C GLU A 86 -8.62 4.74 2.02
N ASN A 87 -8.84 4.61 0.71
CA ASN A 87 -7.93 5.19 -0.29
C ASN A 87 -7.98 6.73 -0.27
N CYS A 88 -9.07 7.31 0.22
CA CYS A 88 -9.20 8.77 0.43
C CYS A 88 -9.22 9.11 1.92
N HIS A 89 -9.87 8.30 2.76
CA HIS A 89 -10.06 8.58 4.19
C HIS A 89 -8.94 8.06 5.10
N GLY A 90 -7.96 7.31 4.61
CA GLY A 90 -6.95 6.68 5.46
C GLY A 90 -7.47 5.45 6.22
N PRO A 91 -6.61 4.78 7.01
CA PRO A 91 -6.96 3.55 7.72
C PRO A 91 -7.96 3.81 8.85
N ALA A 92 -8.95 2.93 8.98
CA ALA A 92 -9.96 3.01 10.04
C ALA A 92 -9.56 2.32 11.36
N ILE A 93 -8.26 2.23 11.64
CA ILE A 93 -7.78 1.68 12.92
C ILE A 93 -8.33 2.51 14.08
N ASP A 94 -8.97 1.85 15.04
CA ASP A 94 -9.50 2.45 16.27
C ASP A 94 -10.56 3.55 16.06
N HIS A 95 -11.00 3.78 14.84
CA HIS A 95 -12.15 4.62 14.55
C HIS A 95 -13.43 3.82 14.85
N PRO A 96 -14.42 4.38 15.56
CA PRO A 96 -14.62 5.81 15.86
C PRO A 96 -14.07 6.30 17.20
N GLU A 97 -13.44 5.46 18.01
CA GLU A 97 -12.92 5.83 19.32
C GLU A 97 -11.76 6.83 19.23
N ASP A 98 -10.71 6.48 18.49
CA ASP A 98 -9.54 7.33 18.25
C ASP A 98 -8.84 6.96 16.91
N PRO A 99 -8.95 7.77 15.84
CA PRO A 99 -9.59 9.08 15.80
C PRO A 99 -11.08 9.00 15.45
N ALA A 100 -11.90 9.83 16.09
CA ALA A 100 -13.31 9.99 15.73
C ALA A 100 -13.52 10.51 14.29
N LYS A 101 -12.53 11.21 13.72
CA LYS A 101 -12.54 11.66 12.32
C LYS A 101 -11.26 11.21 11.62
N LEU A 102 -11.43 10.45 10.55
CA LEU A 102 -10.32 10.03 9.73
C LEU A 102 -9.77 11.17 8.86
N VAL A 103 -8.47 11.14 8.57
CA VAL A 103 -7.79 12.12 7.72
C VAL A 103 -8.15 11.87 6.25
N VAL A 104 -8.78 12.85 5.62
CA VAL A 104 -9.18 12.74 4.20
C VAL A 104 -8.16 13.42 3.30
N ASN A 105 -7.53 12.65 2.41
CA ASN A 105 -6.69 13.19 1.34
C ASN A 105 -7.56 13.75 0.21
N LYS A 106 -7.68 15.08 0.17
CA LYS A 106 -8.43 15.83 -0.86
C LYS A 106 -7.54 16.44 -1.94
N SER A 107 -6.23 16.13 -1.90
CA SER A 107 -5.27 16.74 -2.81
C SER A 107 -5.58 16.44 -4.27
N ARG A 108 -5.29 17.41 -5.15
CA ARG A 108 -5.35 17.23 -6.60
C ARG A 108 -4.52 16.01 -7.04
N SER A 109 -3.35 15.83 -6.40
CA SER A 109 -2.41 14.74 -6.70
C SER A 109 -3.03 13.34 -6.57
N LEU A 110 -4.03 13.16 -5.69
CA LEU A 110 -4.74 11.88 -5.56
C LEU A 110 -5.64 11.64 -6.77
N CYS A 111 -6.44 12.64 -7.12
CA CYS A 111 -7.46 12.57 -8.17
C CYS A 111 -6.83 12.37 -9.55
N ILE A 112 -5.77 13.12 -9.85
CA ILE A 112 -5.13 13.13 -11.17
C ILE A 112 -4.34 11.87 -11.49
N ARG A 113 -4.10 10.97 -10.51
CA ARG A 113 -3.57 9.62 -10.79
C ARG A 113 -4.43 8.86 -11.79
N CYS A 114 -5.74 9.11 -11.75
CA CYS A 114 -6.72 8.47 -12.61
C CYS A 114 -7.44 9.44 -13.54
N HIS A 115 -7.53 10.73 -13.18
CA HIS A 115 -8.30 11.73 -13.94
C HIS A 115 -7.43 12.68 -14.78
N ALA A 116 -6.09 12.59 -14.75
CA ALA A 116 -5.27 13.30 -15.74
C ALA A 116 -5.48 12.70 -17.14
N GLN A 117 -5.41 13.54 -18.17
CA GLN A 117 -5.39 13.11 -19.55
C GLN A 117 -4.18 12.20 -19.81
N LEU A 118 -4.40 11.18 -20.62
CA LEU A 118 -3.40 10.18 -20.97
C LEU A 118 -3.01 10.42 -22.43
N LEU A 119 -1.82 10.98 -22.68
CA LEU A 119 -1.37 11.30 -24.04
C LEU A 119 -1.16 10.03 -24.88
N TYR A 120 -0.76 8.93 -24.23
CA TYR A 120 -0.50 7.65 -24.88
C TYR A 120 -1.22 6.50 -24.15
N PRO A 121 -2.54 6.36 -24.36
CA PRO A 121 -3.34 5.36 -23.65
C PRO A 121 -3.01 3.93 -24.11
N ARG A 122 -2.41 3.13 -23.22
CA ARG A 122 -2.13 1.69 -23.47
C ARG A 122 -2.85 0.74 -22.50
N THR A 123 -3.66 1.27 -21.59
CA THR A 123 -4.34 0.48 -20.54
C THR A 123 -5.82 0.85 -20.46
N GLN A 124 -6.59 0.04 -19.74
CA GLN A 124 -8.01 0.31 -19.48
C GLN A 124 -8.27 1.65 -18.78
N ARG A 125 -7.25 2.29 -18.17
CA ARG A 125 -7.34 3.65 -17.62
C ARG A 125 -7.80 4.67 -18.65
N ALA A 126 -7.49 4.44 -19.93
CA ALA A 126 -7.89 5.29 -21.05
C ALA A 126 -9.40 5.47 -21.19
N LYS A 127 -10.21 4.56 -20.62
CA LYS A 127 -11.67 4.64 -20.60
C LYS A 127 -12.19 5.73 -19.65
N ILE A 128 -11.36 6.24 -18.75
CA ILE A 128 -11.70 7.36 -17.87
C ILE A 128 -11.41 8.64 -18.65
N LYS A 129 -12.42 9.50 -18.80
CA LYS A 129 -12.26 10.83 -19.40
C LYS A 129 -11.29 11.65 -18.56
N GLY A 130 -10.11 11.93 -19.12
CA GLY A 130 -9.08 12.70 -18.45
C GLY A 130 -9.19 14.20 -18.75
N ILE A 131 -8.63 15.02 -17.87
CA ILE A 131 -8.49 16.47 -18.01
C ILE A 131 -7.02 16.90 -18.04
N ASN A 132 -6.71 18.09 -18.56
CA ASN A 132 -5.40 18.71 -18.34
C ASN A 132 -5.39 19.35 -16.94
N PRO A 133 -4.60 18.83 -15.97
CA PRO A 133 -4.59 19.34 -14.60
C PRO A 133 -3.95 20.73 -14.45
N GLU A 134 -3.21 21.20 -15.45
CA GLU A 134 -2.60 22.54 -15.46
C GLU A 134 -3.59 23.61 -15.92
N GLU A 135 -4.56 23.25 -16.77
CA GLU A 135 -5.58 24.18 -17.28
C GLU A 135 -6.86 24.13 -16.44
N HIS A 136 -7.25 22.95 -15.95
CA HIS A 136 -8.52 22.78 -15.25
C HIS A 136 -8.43 23.23 -13.79
N ASN A 137 -8.76 24.50 -13.55
CA ASN A 137 -8.86 25.14 -12.24
C ASN A 137 -7.62 24.88 -11.38
N ALA A 138 -6.44 25.24 -11.91
CA ALA A 138 -5.17 25.04 -11.23
C ALA A 138 -5.15 25.66 -9.83
N GLY A 139 -4.53 24.98 -8.87
CA GLY A 139 -4.44 25.43 -7.47
C GLY A 139 -5.65 25.12 -6.59
N LEU A 140 -6.83 24.81 -7.16
CA LEU A 140 -8.03 24.48 -6.38
C LEU A 140 -8.19 22.97 -6.18
N GLU A 141 -8.65 22.53 -5.01
CA GLU A 141 -8.93 21.10 -4.80
C GLU A 141 -10.11 20.64 -5.66
N CYS A 142 -9.99 19.45 -6.26
CA CYS A 142 -11.06 18.89 -7.10
C CYS A 142 -12.38 18.77 -6.31
N SER A 143 -12.30 18.43 -5.02
CA SER A 143 -13.46 18.25 -4.15
C SER A 143 -14.20 19.53 -3.77
N MET A 144 -13.67 20.71 -4.11
CA MET A 144 -14.40 21.97 -3.93
C MET A 144 -15.58 22.10 -4.90
N CYS A 145 -15.47 21.47 -6.08
CA CYS A 145 -16.49 21.53 -7.12
C CYS A 145 -17.09 20.15 -7.45
N HIS A 146 -16.30 19.09 -7.35
CA HIS A 146 -16.74 17.72 -7.63
C HIS A 146 -17.00 16.93 -6.35
N ASN A 147 -18.06 16.13 -6.33
CA ASN A 147 -18.34 15.22 -5.21
C ASN A 147 -17.74 13.83 -5.48
N PRO A 148 -16.68 13.39 -4.75
CA PRO A 148 -16.07 12.08 -4.99
C PRO A 148 -17.00 10.89 -4.69
N HIS A 149 -18.06 11.09 -3.90
CA HIS A 149 -19.09 10.08 -3.63
C HIS A 149 -20.18 10.03 -4.71
N LYS A 150 -20.22 11.01 -5.64
CA LYS A 150 -21.14 11.10 -6.78
C LYS A 150 -20.46 11.71 -8.02
N PRO A 151 -19.40 11.10 -8.55
CA PRO A 151 -18.68 11.61 -9.72
C PRO A 151 -19.55 11.71 -10.98
N ASP A 152 -20.63 10.94 -11.08
CA ASP A 152 -21.53 10.93 -12.24
C ASP A 152 -22.50 12.13 -12.27
N MET A 153 -22.59 12.91 -11.19
CA MET A 153 -23.33 14.17 -11.22
C MET A 153 -22.37 15.26 -11.71
N GLU A 154 -22.34 15.44 -13.04
CA GLU A 154 -21.76 16.64 -13.63
C GLU A 154 -22.62 17.84 -13.20
N GLY A 155 -22.05 18.69 -12.34
CA GLY A 155 -22.66 19.95 -11.98
C GLY A 155 -23.87 19.83 -11.06
N TRP A 156 -24.29 20.98 -10.58
CA TRP A 156 -25.49 21.20 -9.81
C TRP A 156 -26.75 20.90 -10.64
#